data_AF-A0A920G0R6-F1
#
_entry.id   AF-A0A920G0R6-F1
#
_cell.length_a   1.000
_cell.length_b   1.000
_cell.length_c   1.000
_cell.angle_alpha   90.00
_cell.angle_beta   90.00
_cell.angle_gamma   90.00
#
_symmetry.space_group_name_H-M   'P 1'
#
loop_
_entity.id
_entity.type
_entity.pdbx_description
1 polymer ?
#
loop_
_entity_poly.entity_id
_entity_poly.type
_entity_poly.pdbx_seq_one_letter_code
_entity_poly.pdbx_strand_id
1 'polypeptide(L)'
;MRGRSMTTHWQWFDAFARRYPAVNLERRQLITQSGAVFCVGSVNSVADLMIYLCGEIFSQRVARHIESQFSPEIRQRFSPSLWAPREIFTPTS
;
A
#
# COMPACT_ATOMS: atom_id res chain seq x y z
N MET A 1 2.16 -0.76 -16.26
CA MET A 1 1.36 0.13 -15.37
C MET A 1 0.00 0.50 -15.94
N ARG A 2 -0.23 0.46 -17.27
CA ARG A 2 -1.57 0.67 -17.85
C ARG A 2 -2.61 -0.27 -17.23
N GLY A 3 -3.75 0.27 -16.81
CA GLY A 3 -4.84 -0.48 -16.16
C GLY A 3 -4.66 -0.79 -14.67
N ARG A 4 -3.60 -0.29 -14.01
CA ARG A 4 -3.36 -0.50 -12.58
C ARG A 4 -3.71 0.77 -11.80
N SER A 5 -4.36 0.62 -10.64
CA SER A 5 -4.56 1.71 -9.70
C SER A 5 -3.24 2.10 -9.05
N MET A 6 -2.94 3.40 -9.03
CA MET A 6 -1.72 3.95 -8.46
C MET A 6 -2.05 5.20 -7.65
N THR A 7 -1.22 5.50 -6.65
CA THR A 7 -1.27 6.75 -5.88
C THR A 7 0.13 7.34 -5.78
N THR A 8 0.21 8.62 -5.46
CA THR A 8 1.46 9.37 -5.23
C THR A 8 1.20 10.43 -4.17
N HIS A 9 2.22 11.18 -3.76
CA HIS A 9 2.03 12.33 -2.89
C HIS A 9 1.08 13.37 -3.53
N TRP A 10 0.19 13.96 -2.74
CA TRP A 10 -0.90 14.83 -3.20
C TRP A 10 -0.42 16.02 -4.04
N GLN A 11 0.74 16.57 -3.68
CA GLN A 11 1.36 17.71 -4.38
C GLN A 11 1.65 17.41 -5.85
N TRP A 12 1.76 16.13 -6.22
CA TRP A 12 2.13 15.70 -7.57
C TRP A 12 0.95 15.12 -8.36
N PHE A 13 -0.26 15.08 -7.82
CA PHE A 13 -1.40 14.47 -8.51
C PHE A 13 -1.63 15.04 -9.92
N ASP A 14 -1.62 16.36 -10.07
CA ASP A 14 -1.93 16.97 -11.36
C ASP A 14 -0.80 16.79 -12.38
N ALA A 15 0.46 16.89 -11.93
CA ALA A 15 1.61 16.65 -12.78
C ALA A 15 1.67 15.17 -13.22
N PHE A 16 1.38 14.23 -12.30
CA PHE A 16 1.38 12.81 -12.57
C PHE A 16 0.25 12.41 -13.54
N ALA A 17 -0.97 12.91 -13.32
CA ALA A 17 -2.11 12.64 -14.19
C ALA A 17 -1.88 13.15 -15.62
N ARG A 18 -1.27 14.33 -15.77
CA ARG A 18 -0.89 14.86 -17.10
C ARG A 18 0.19 14.01 -17.78
N ARG A 19 1.17 13.51 -17.02
CA ARG A 19 2.29 12.74 -17.58
C ARG A 19 1.91 11.29 -17.91
N TYR A 20 0.98 10.71 -17.15
CA TYR A 20 0.57 9.31 -17.29
C TYR A 20 -0.97 9.19 -17.37
N PRO A 21 -1.61 9.69 -18.45
CA PRO A 21 -3.08 9.71 -18.57
C PRO A 21 -3.71 8.32 -18.66
N ALA A 22 -2.93 7.29 -18.99
CA ALA A 22 -3.38 5.90 -19.08
C ALA A 22 -3.31 5.13 -17.73
N VAL A 23 -2.93 5.81 -16.63
CA VAL A 23 -2.88 5.24 -15.28
C VAL A 23 -4.12 5.67 -14.51
N ASN A 24 -4.75 4.73 -13.80
CA ASN A 24 -5.86 5.06 -12.91
C ASN A 24 -5.30 5.66 -11.60
N LEU A 25 -5.28 6.99 -11.50
CA LEU A 25 -4.74 7.70 -10.34
C LEU A 25 -5.78 7.80 -9.20
N GLU A 26 -5.54 7.06 -8.13
CA GLU A 26 -6.36 7.05 -6.91
C GLU A 26 -5.94 8.16 -5.95
N ARG A 27 -6.61 9.31 -6.01
CA ARG A 27 -6.27 10.48 -5.17
C ARG A 27 -6.71 10.36 -3.70
N ARG A 28 -7.63 9.45 -3.40
CA ARG A 28 -8.21 9.26 -2.05
C ARG A 28 -7.56 8.15 -1.24
N GLN A 29 -6.88 7.21 -1.90
CA GLN A 29 -6.19 6.12 -1.23
C GLN A 29 -4.72 6.45 -1.04
N LEU A 30 -4.24 6.34 0.19
CA LEU A 30 -2.82 6.54 0.51
C LEU A 30 -1.98 5.30 0.24
N ILE A 31 -2.60 4.13 0.11
CA ILE A 31 -1.95 2.88 -0.26
C ILE A 31 -2.81 2.24 -1.35
N THR A 32 -2.18 1.85 -2.46
CA THR A 32 -2.83 1.08 -3.52
C THR A 32 -2.00 -0.16 -3.81
N GLN A 33 -2.67 -1.26 -4.16
CA GLN A 33 -2.05 -2.53 -4.49
C GLN A 33 -2.43 -2.93 -5.92
N SER A 34 -1.46 -3.42 -6.68
CA SER A 34 -1.69 -4.06 -7.97
C SER A 34 -0.79 -5.28 -8.11
N GLY A 35 -1.36 -6.47 -7.86
CA GLY A 35 -0.59 -7.71 -7.70
C GLY A 35 0.37 -7.59 -6.52
N ALA A 36 1.65 -7.89 -6.76
CA ALA A 36 2.74 -7.74 -5.79
C ALA A 36 3.30 -6.31 -5.68
N VAL A 37 2.76 -5.33 -6.40
CA VAL A 37 3.25 -3.94 -6.39
C VAL A 37 2.36 -3.08 -5.50
N PHE A 38 2.97 -2.36 -4.57
CA PHE A 38 2.31 -1.38 -3.71
C PHE A 38 2.76 0.03 -4.06
N CYS A 39 1.84 0.99 -4.04
CA CYS A 39 2.16 2.42 -4.15
C CYS A 39 1.66 3.15 -2.91
N VAL A 40 2.49 4.05 -2.38
CA VAL A 40 2.25 4.75 -1.11
C VAL A 40 2.34 6.25 -1.32
N GLY A 41 1.34 6.98 -0.82
CA GLY A 41 1.19 8.43 -0.98
C GLY A 41 1.72 9.29 0.18
N SER A 42 2.15 8.69 1.30
CA SER A 42 2.70 9.41 2.46
C SER A 42 3.64 8.55 3.31
N VAL A 43 4.50 9.17 4.13
CA VAL A 43 5.40 8.46 5.06
C VAL A 43 4.65 7.66 6.13
N ASN A 44 3.55 8.18 6.67
CA ASN A 44 2.75 7.45 7.66
C ASN A 44 2.17 6.17 7.04
N SER A 45 1.71 6.27 5.80
CA SER A 45 1.17 5.14 5.06
C SER A 45 2.24 4.10 4.67
N VAL A 46 3.53 4.47 4.69
CA VAL A 46 4.61 3.49 4.57
C VAL A 46 4.66 2.63 5.83
N ALA A 47 4.55 3.23 7.02
CA ALA A 47 4.52 2.47 8.27
C ALA A 47 3.32 1.51 8.32
N ASP A 48 2.14 1.97 7.90
CA ASP A 48 0.93 1.16 7.80
C ASP A 48 1.13 -0.05 6.84
N LEU A 49 1.78 0.17 5.68
CA LEU A 49 2.11 -0.91 4.73
C LEU A 49 3.13 -1.89 5.31
N MET A 50 4.15 -1.42 6.04
CA MET A 50 5.17 -2.29 6.62
C MET A 50 4.59 -3.24 7.67
N ILE A 51 3.67 -2.76 8.51
CA ILE A 51 2.98 -3.61 9.51
C ILE A 51 2.15 -4.68 8.82
N TYR A 52 1.45 -4.30 7.75
CA TYR A 52 0.70 -5.26 6.94
C TYR A 52 1.63 -6.34 6.36
N LEU A 53 2.75 -5.96 5.74
CA LEU A 53 3.72 -6.90 5.20
C LEU A 53 4.35 -7.80 6.26
N CYS A 54 4.64 -7.27 7.46
CA CYS A 54 5.10 -8.10 8.59
C CYS A 54 4.06 -9.15 8.99
N GLY A 55 2.77 -8.82 8.89
CA GLY A 55 1.66 -9.74 9.15
C GLY A 55 1.59 -10.87 8.13
N GLU A 56 1.83 -10.55 6.85
CA GLU A 56 1.81 -11.51 5.74
C GLU A 56 3.08 -12.38 5.68
N ILE A 57 4.26 -11.82 5.96
CA ILE A 57 5.55 -12.53 5.85
C ILE A 57 5.81 -13.41 7.09
N PHE A 58 5.50 -12.91 8.29
CA PHE A 58 5.84 -13.60 9.54
C PHE A 58 4.60 -14.17 10.21
N SER A 59 3.78 -13.29 10.79
CA SER A 59 2.48 -13.62 11.39
C SER A 59 1.79 -12.37 11.90
N GLN A 60 0.47 -12.46 12.08
CA GLN A 60 -0.31 -11.41 12.74
C GLN A 60 0.14 -11.10 14.18
N ARG A 61 0.77 -12.06 14.88
CA ARG A 61 1.31 -11.83 16.23
C ARG A 61 2.52 -10.90 16.21
N VAL A 62 3.43 -11.10 15.24
CA VAL A 62 4.60 -10.22 15.04
C VAL A 62 4.16 -8.82 14.65
N ALA A 63 3.20 -8.70 13.72
CA ALA A 63 2.66 -7.40 13.30
C ALA A 63 2.06 -6.60 14.48
N ARG A 64 1.25 -7.25 15.34
CA ARG A 64 0.69 -6.61 16.54
C ARG A 64 1.75 -6.18 17.54
N HIS A 65 2.81 -6.98 17.69
CA HIS A 65 3.91 -6.62 18.58
C HIS A 65 4.63 -5.36 18.08
N ILE A 66 4.93 -5.29 16.78
CA ILE A 66 5.54 -4.10 16.16
C ILE A 66 4.60 -2.89 16.28
N GLU A 67 3.32 -3.05 15.92
CA GLU A 67 2.31 -1.98 16.02
C GLU A 67 2.26 -1.38 17.44
N SER A 68 2.33 -2.23 18.48
CA SER A 68 2.31 -1.75 19.88
C SER A 68 3.45 -0.78 20.22
N GLN A 69 4.61 -0.91 19.58
CA GLN A 69 5.79 -0.07 19.84
C GLN A 69 5.71 1.31 19.17
N PHE A 70 4.87 1.47 18.14
CA PHE A 70 4.75 2.69 17.32
C PHE A 70 3.31 3.21 17.25
N SER A 71 2.53 2.89 18.29
CA SER A 71 1.08 3.17 18.37
C SER A 71 0.70 4.65 18.10
N PRO A 72 1.48 5.67 18.52
CA PRO A 72 1.17 7.07 18.20
C PRO A 72 1.32 7.43 16.70
N GLU A 73 2.21 6.75 15.99
CA GLU A 73 2.57 7.05 14.60
C GLU A 73 1.67 6.31 13.57
N ILE A 74 1.07 5.19 13.97
CA ILE A 74 0.22 4.32 13.12
C ILE A 74 -1.22 4.79 13.22
N ARG A 75 -1.72 5.46 12.18
CA ARG A 75 -3.04 6.12 12.22
C ARG A 75 -4.14 5.34 11.50
N GLN A 76 -3.82 4.52 10.51
CA GLN A 76 -4.81 3.76 9.74
C GLN A 76 -4.26 2.40 9.34
N ARG A 77 -4.73 1.35 10.02
CA ARG A 77 -4.37 -0.02 9.69
C ARG A 77 -4.75 -0.31 8.23
N PHE A 78 -3.72 -0.50 7.39
CA PHE A 78 -3.94 -0.86 6.00
C PHE A 78 -4.60 -2.25 5.93
N SER A 79 -5.66 -2.34 5.14
CA SER A 79 -6.27 -3.61 4.76
C SER A 79 -6.50 -3.56 3.25
N PRO A 80 -5.93 -4.48 2.47
CA PRO A 80 -6.23 -4.56 1.06
C PRO A 80 -7.74 -4.78 0.88
N SER A 81 -8.31 -4.16 -0.15
CA SER A 81 -9.69 -4.45 -0.51
C SER A 81 -9.78 -5.91 -1.02
N LEU A 82 -10.85 -6.61 -0.62
CA LEU A 82 -11.11 -8.06 -0.80
C LEU A 82 -11.00 -8.62 -2.24
N TRP A 83 -10.75 -7.79 -3.25
CA TRP A 83 -10.67 -8.17 -4.65
C TRP A 83 -9.23 -8.43 -5.16
N ALA A 84 -8.21 -8.20 -4.32
CA ALA A 84 -6.82 -8.53 -4.66
C ALA A 84 -6.50 -9.98 -4.23
N PRO A 85 -6.08 -10.88 -5.14
CA PRO A 85 -5.65 -12.23 -4.78
C PRO A 85 -4.52 -12.19 -3.75
N ARG A 86 -4.58 -13.08 -2.74
CA ARG A 86 -3.62 -13.22 -1.63
C ARG A 86 -2.26 -13.82 -2.04
N GLU A 87 -1.78 -13.51 -3.24
CA GLU A 87 -0.56 -14.08 -3.81
C GLU A 87 0.56 -13.03 -3.77
N ILE A 88 0.96 -12.64 -2.55
CA ILE A 88 2.07 -11.68 -2.35
C ILE A 88 3.43 -12.41 -2.44
N PHE A 89 3.45 -13.74 -2.22
CA PHE A 89 4.68 -14.54 -2.12
C PHE A 89 4.54 -15.98 -2.64
N THR A 90 3.94 -16.20 -3.81
CA THR A 90 4.18 -17.48 -4.52
C THR A 90 5.52 -17.36 -5.26
N PRO A 91 6.53 -18.21 -4.97
CA PRO A 91 7.73 -18.24 -5.79
C PRO A 91 7.31 -18.64 -7.20
N THR A 92 7.56 -17.77 -8.18
CA THR A 92 7.48 -18.13 -9.60
C THR A 92 8.32 -19.38 -9.81
N SER A 93 7.66 -20.50 -10.06
CA SER A 93 8.27 -21.72 -10.59
C SER A 93 8.59 -21.55 -12.06
#